data_AF-A0A4Z0YPB1-F1
#
_entry.id   AF-A0A4Z0YPB1-F1
#
_cell.length_a   1.000
_cell.length_b   1.000
_cell.length_c   1.000
_cell.angle_alpha   90.00
_cell.angle_beta   90.00
_cell.angle_gamma   90.00
#
_symmetry.space_group_name_H-M   'P 1'
#
loop_
_entity.id
_entity.type
_entity.pdbx_description
1 polymer ?
#
loop_
_entity_poly.entity_id
_entity_poly.type
_entity_poly.pdbx_seq_one_letter_code
_entity_poly.pdbx_strand_id
1 'polypeptide(L)'
;MMGRPIGLRDEACDLRIPADLSDADIESESIPSLSAPTHMTYAIHLFRLAKINSEIKYVANSVNPDAPNYAYPAVIDINAWQKEVLARLDQWAAGVPVARDTNDYSRAILLLRYHSVRMLLLRPSPNIPRPDQHALRHCYSSAEESIRLYNELYKKNMLVHNWITFHKTVLSTITMFYCILSVPSIATSLEVEEFMGNVRAGLNVLSAVGEHYSGAKRSRDILDELAGPISRWLVKKRQVEGPEPFRQSTTTTDYMPLADTGFSPSTMQPGAIDNMDWPSLWSTFDGGFDGQWLAESYGSTDGANLDSIVLSLLDDLT
;
A
#
# COMPACT_ATOMS: atom_id res chain seq x y z
N MET A 1 0.99 -12.20 28.36
CA MET A 1 0.24 -12.85 27.26
C MET A 1 -1.24 -12.51 27.39
N MET A 2 -1.65 -11.34 26.90
CA MET A 2 -3.07 -11.03 26.69
C MET A 2 -3.37 -11.37 25.24
N GLY A 3 -4.35 -12.24 25.00
CA GLY A 3 -4.67 -12.75 23.67
C GLY A 3 -5.18 -11.66 22.72
N ARG A 4 -5.29 -12.00 21.43
CA ARG A 4 -5.89 -11.12 20.42
C ARG A 4 -7.34 -10.78 20.86
N PRO A 5 -7.74 -9.50 20.87
CA PRO A 5 -9.13 -9.15 21.13
C PRO A 5 -10.04 -9.83 20.10
N ILE A 6 -11.23 -10.22 20.53
CA ILE A 6 -12.21 -10.87 19.67
C ILE A 6 -12.58 -9.91 18.54
N GLY A 7 -12.30 -10.30 17.30
CA GLY A 7 -12.75 -9.59 16.12
C GLY A 7 -14.22 -9.90 15.82
N LEU A 8 -15.02 -8.86 15.58
CA LEU A 8 -16.37 -9.00 15.06
C LEU A 8 -16.29 -9.20 13.54
N ARG A 9 -16.93 -10.26 13.03
CA ARG A 9 -17.00 -10.51 11.59
C ARG A 9 -18.18 -9.78 10.97
N ASP A 10 -18.12 -9.59 9.65
CA ASP A 10 -19.18 -8.95 8.88
C ASP A 10 -20.52 -9.66 9.05
N GLU A 11 -20.53 -10.99 9.13
CA GLU A 11 -21.75 -11.80 9.32
C GLU A 11 -22.41 -11.61 10.69
N ALA A 12 -21.66 -11.07 11.67
CA ALA A 12 -22.19 -10.75 12.99
C ALA A 12 -22.76 -9.32 13.06
N CYS A 13 -22.73 -8.57 11.96
CA CYS A 13 -23.17 -7.17 11.89
C CYS A 13 -24.36 -7.00 10.93
N ASP A 14 -25.33 -6.16 11.30
CA ASP A 14 -26.31 -5.63 10.34
C ASP A 14 -25.63 -4.54 9.49
N LEU A 15 -25.13 -4.93 8.31
CA LEU A 15 -24.37 -4.06 7.41
C LEU A 15 -25.25 -3.26 6.43
N ARG A 16 -26.49 -2.92 6.83
CA ARG A 16 -27.35 -2.01 6.06
C ARG A 16 -26.68 -0.65 5.88
N ILE A 17 -26.68 -0.16 4.65
CA ILE A 17 -26.13 1.16 4.31
C ILE A 17 -27.18 2.22 4.68
N PRO A 18 -26.79 3.31 5.37
CA PRO A 18 -27.72 4.38 5.72
C PRO A 18 -28.25 5.07 4.46
N ALA A 19 -29.41 5.72 4.59
CA ALA A 19 -29.93 6.60 3.54
C ALA A 19 -29.01 7.82 3.36
N ASP A 20 -28.81 8.27 2.13
CA ASP A 20 -28.01 9.47 1.84
C ASP A 20 -28.84 10.73 2.10
N LEU A 21 -29.03 11.05 3.37
CA LEU A 21 -29.75 12.23 3.84
C LEU A 21 -28.83 13.04 4.76
N SER A 22 -28.81 14.36 4.57
CA SER A 22 -28.16 15.26 5.52
C SER A 22 -28.99 15.38 6.79
N ASP A 23 -28.37 15.73 7.92
CA ASP A 23 -29.09 15.90 9.20
C ASP A 23 -30.22 16.94 9.10
N ALA A 24 -30.02 17.99 8.29
CA ALA A 24 -31.02 19.02 8.03
C ALA A 24 -32.25 18.50 7.24
N ASP A 25 -32.08 17.42 6.48
CA ASP A 25 -33.13 16.86 5.64
C ASP A 25 -34.00 15.84 6.38
N ILE A 26 -33.52 15.33 7.52
CA ILE A 26 -34.22 14.32 8.34
C ILE A 26 -35.54 14.86 8.91
N GLU A 27 -35.58 16.16 9.21
CA GLU A 27 -36.75 16.84 9.79
C GLU A 27 -37.73 17.36 8.73
N SER A 28 -37.41 17.26 7.44
CA SER A 28 -38.23 17.80 6.36
C SER A 28 -39.15 16.73 5.75
N GLU A 29 -40.44 17.04 5.55
CA GLU A 29 -41.39 16.17 4.83
C GLU A 29 -41.15 16.15 3.31
N SER A 30 -40.24 16.99 2.81
CA SER A 30 -39.87 17.07 1.39
C SER A 30 -38.67 16.21 1.07
N ILE A 31 -38.78 15.36 0.03
CA ILE A 31 -37.62 14.60 -0.48
C ILE A 31 -36.60 15.60 -1.05
N PRO A 32 -35.37 15.69 -0.50
CA PRO A 32 -34.37 16.62 -1.00
C PRO A 32 -33.99 16.29 -2.45
N SER A 33 -33.85 17.31 -3.28
CA SER A 33 -33.26 17.13 -4.61
C SER A 33 -31.79 16.73 -4.48
N LEU A 34 -31.45 15.52 -4.93
CA LEU A 34 -30.09 14.97 -5.08
C LEU A 34 -29.20 15.94 -5.89
N SER A 35 -28.58 16.93 -5.26
CA SER A 35 -27.81 17.94 -6.01
C SER A 35 -26.42 18.21 -5.45
N ALA A 36 -26.08 17.75 -4.25
CA ALA A 36 -24.73 17.90 -3.72
C ALA A 36 -24.37 16.79 -2.70
N PRO A 37 -23.13 16.22 -2.73
CA PRO A 37 -22.65 15.26 -1.73
C PRO A 37 -22.83 15.73 -0.26
N THR A 38 -23.53 14.99 0.57
CA THR A 38 -23.69 15.34 1.98
C THR A 38 -22.57 14.71 2.83
N HIS A 39 -22.51 15.04 4.13
CA HIS A 39 -21.63 14.31 5.05
C HIS A 39 -21.93 12.79 5.04
N MET A 40 -23.21 12.42 4.82
CA MET A 40 -23.67 11.05 4.72
C MET A 40 -23.21 10.38 3.43
N THR A 41 -23.13 11.10 2.31
CA THR A 41 -22.50 10.59 1.08
C THR A 41 -21.08 10.10 1.36
N TYR A 42 -20.24 10.90 2.03
CA TYR A 42 -18.87 10.49 2.39
C TYR A 42 -18.85 9.27 3.33
N ALA A 43 -19.74 9.23 4.32
CA ALA A 43 -19.87 8.08 5.22
C ALA A 43 -20.26 6.79 4.46
N ILE A 44 -21.23 6.87 3.55
CA ILE A 44 -21.64 5.77 2.68
C ILE A 44 -20.47 5.27 1.82
N HIS A 45 -19.66 6.18 1.26
CA HIS A 45 -18.45 5.81 0.53
C HIS A 45 -17.46 5.03 1.41
N LEU A 46 -17.22 5.50 2.63
CA LEU A 46 -16.35 4.81 3.59
C LEU A 46 -16.89 3.44 3.98
N PHE A 47 -18.20 3.29 4.23
CA PHE A 47 -18.81 1.99 4.53
C PHE A 47 -18.67 1.00 3.37
N ARG A 48 -18.88 1.47 2.13
CA ARG A 48 -18.68 0.63 0.93
C ARG A 48 -17.23 0.18 0.80
N LEU A 49 -16.27 1.08 1.04
CA LEU A 49 -14.85 0.72 1.02
C LEU A 49 -14.48 -0.24 2.15
N ALA A 50 -15.08 -0.07 3.33
CA ALA A 50 -14.85 -0.94 4.49
C ALA A 50 -15.25 -2.39 4.19
N LYS A 51 -16.34 -2.62 3.44
CA LYS A 51 -16.74 -3.96 2.97
C LYS A 51 -15.71 -4.60 2.02
N ILE A 52 -15.11 -3.82 1.13
CA ILE A 52 -14.04 -4.32 0.26
C ILE A 52 -12.80 -4.66 1.10
N ASN A 53 -12.45 -3.79 2.06
CA ASN A 53 -11.32 -3.99 2.96
C ASN A 53 -11.49 -5.24 3.85
N SER A 54 -12.70 -5.51 4.37
CA SER A 54 -12.98 -6.71 5.17
C SER A 54 -12.87 -7.98 4.33
N GLU A 55 -13.40 -7.98 3.10
CA GLU A 55 -13.23 -9.08 2.15
C GLU A 55 -11.74 -9.37 1.88
N ILE A 56 -10.92 -8.34 1.62
CA ILE A 56 -9.47 -8.51 1.40
C ILE A 56 -8.77 -9.10 2.64
N LYS A 57 -9.14 -8.65 3.84
CA LYS A 57 -8.60 -9.20 5.08
C LYS A 57 -9.00 -10.66 5.28
N TYR A 58 -10.23 -11.01 4.93
CA TYR A 58 -10.73 -12.36 5.06
C TYR A 58 -10.10 -13.29 4.03
N VAL A 59 -10.07 -12.92 2.76
CA VAL A 59 -9.62 -13.80 1.67
C VAL A 59 -8.09 -13.81 1.54
N ALA A 60 -7.43 -12.65 1.51
CA ALA A 60 -5.99 -12.59 1.21
C ALA A 60 -5.11 -12.76 2.46
N ASN A 61 -5.63 -12.36 3.65
CA ASN A 61 -4.85 -12.26 4.89
C ASN A 61 -5.25 -13.28 5.97
N SER A 62 -6.19 -14.19 5.69
CA SER A 62 -6.46 -15.31 6.60
C SER A 62 -5.42 -16.40 6.44
N VAL A 63 -4.76 -16.73 7.55
CA VAL A 63 -3.75 -17.80 7.63
C VAL A 63 -4.39 -19.20 7.59
N ASN A 64 -5.69 -19.31 7.94
CA ASN A 64 -6.43 -20.56 7.88
C ASN A 64 -7.41 -20.55 6.68
N PRO A 65 -7.15 -21.33 5.62
CA PRO A 65 -8.03 -21.42 4.46
C PRO A 65 -9.32 -22.22 4.74
N ASP A 66 -9.36 -23.05 5.78
CA ASP A 66 -10.52 -23.88 6.16
C ASP A 66 -11.56 -23.11 6.99
N ALA A 67 -11.60 -21.78 6.87
CA ALA A 67 -12.57 -20.96 7.57
C ALA A 67 -14.00 -21.35 7.15
N PRO A 68 -14.99 -21.28 8.06
CA PRO A 68 -16.32 -21.82 7.78
C PRO A 68 -16.99 -21.20 6.54
N ASN A 69 -17.58 -22.05 5.69
CA ASN A 69 -18.26 -21.70 4.43
C ASN A 69 -19.39 -20.65 4.53
N TYR A 70 -19.78 -20.21 5.73
CA TYR A 70 -20.85 -19.25 5.92
C TYR A 70 -20.41 -17.78 5.78
N ALA A 71 -19.10 -17.49 5.78
CA ALA A 71 -18.59 -16.12 5.78
C ALA A 71 -18.38 -15.56 4.38
N TYR A 72 -17.59 -16.23 3.53
CA TYR A 72 -17.39 -15.87 2.13
C TYR A 72 -17.40 -17.11 1.22
N PRO A 73 -17.77 -16.96 -0.07
CA PRO A 73 -17.70 -18.05 -1.03
C PRO A 73 -16.28 -18.61 -1.11
N ALA A 74 -16.15 -19.93 -1.29
CA ALA A 74 -14.86 -20.55 -1.50
C ALA A 74 -14.19 -19.95 -2.75
N VAL A 75 -13.11 -19.20 -2.55
CA VAL A 75 -12.35 -18.59 -3.65
C VAL A 75 -11.58 -19.70 -4.35
N ILE A 76 -12.05 -20.10 -5.53
CA ILE A 76 -11.45 -21.19 -6.33
C ILE A 76 -10.17 -20.72 -7.01
N ASP A 77 -10.14 -19.46 -7.49
CA ASP A 77 -8.99 -18.82 -8.12
C ASP A 77 -8.68 -17.48 -7.45
N ILE A 78 -7.60 -17.47 -6.68
CA ILE A 78 -7.15 -16.29 -5.92
C ILE A 78 -6.70 -15.14 -6.83
N ASN A 79 -6.16 -15.44 -8.01
CA ASN A 79 -5.68 -14.41 -8.95
C ASN A 79 -6.84 -13.77 -9.70
N ALA A 80 -7.83 -14.57 -10.09
CA ALA A 80 -9.08 -14.06 -10.66
C ALA A 80 -9.81 -13.17 -9.66
N TRP A 81 -9.91 -13.62 -8.39
CA TRP A 81 -10.48 -12.83 -7.30
C TRP A 81 -9.74 -11.50 -7.09
N GLN A 82 -8.40 -11.51 -7.03
CA GLN A 82 -7.61 -10.29 -6.84
C GLN A 82 -7.88 -9.25 -7.94
N LYS A 83 -7.98 -9.70 -9.21
CA LYS A 83 -8.32 -8.84 -10.35
C LYS A 83 -9.73 -8.27 -10.26
N GLU A 84 -10.70 -9.08 -9.85
CA GLU A 84 -12.09 -8.64 -9.67
C GLU A 84 -12.19 -7.59 -8.56
N VAL A 85 -11.56 -7.83 -7.41
CA VAL A 85 -11.54 -6.89 -6.28
C VAL A 85 -10.84 -5.58 -6.67
N LEU A 86 -9.73 -5.66 -7.41
CA LEU A 86 -9.05 -4.47 -7.94
C LEU A 86 -9.98 -3.65 -8.84
N ALA A 87 -10.70 -4.29 -9.77
CA ALA A 87 -11.66 -3.61 -10.64
C ALA A 87 -12.82 -2.96 -9.86
N ARG A 88 -13.36 -3.65 -8.84
CA ARG A 88 -14.38 -3.10 -7.93
C ARG A 88 -13.85 -1.89 -7.16
N LEU A 89 -12.59 -1.93 -6.73
CA LEU A 89 -11.94 -0.85 -6.00
C LEU A 89 -11.71 0.38 -6.90
N ASP A 90 -11.27 0.17 -8.13
CA ASP A 90 -11.09 1.23 -9.14
C ASP A 90 -12.45 1.85 -9.52
N GLN A 91 -13.50 1.03 -9.66
CA GLN A 91 -14.87 1.50 -9.88
C GLN A 91 -15.39 2.32 -8.68
N TRP A 92 -15.10 1.89 -7.44
CA TRP A 92 -15.43 2.65 -6.24
C TRP A 92 -14.74 4.02 -6.26
N ALA A 93 -13.47 4.09 -6.68
CA ALA A 93 -12.71 5.32 -6.76
C ALA A 93 -13.28 6.29 -7.80
N ALA A 94 -13.74 5.77 -8.94
CA ALA A 94 -14.44 6.55 -9.96
C ALA A 94 -15.75 7.18 -9.44
N GLY A 95 -16.38 6.57 -8.44
CA GLY A 95 -17.57 7.11 -7.77
C GLY A 95 -17.28 8.17 -6.71
N VAL A 96 -16.02 8.43 -6.33
CA VAL A 96 -15.69 9.41 -5.28
C VAL A 96 -16.12 10.81 -5.71
N PRO A 97 -16.89 11.55 -4.88
CA PRO A 97 -17.40 12.88 -5.21
C PRO A 97 -16.32 13.83 -5.72
N VAL A 98 -16.61 14.58 -6.80
CA VAL A 98 -15.71 15.58 -7.38
C VAL A 98 -15.39 16.65 -6.33
N ALA A 99 -14.14 17.13 -6.34
CA ALA A 99 -13.68 18.16 -5.42
C ALA A 99 -14.55 19.42 -5.53
N ARG A 100 -15.06 19.89 -4.38
CA ARG A 100 -15.86 21.12 -4.32
C ARG A 100 -15.01 22.38 -4.38
N ASP A 101 -13.83 22.29 -3.78
CA ASP A 101 -12.86 23.36 -3.67
C ASP A 101 -11.44 22.78 -3.67
N THR A 102 -10.43 23.66 -3.68
CA THR A 102 -9.00 23.29 -3.66
C THR A 102 -8.57 22.58 -2.36
N ASN A 103 -9.38 22.65 -1.30
CA ASN A 103 -9.10 22.19 0.05
C ASN A 103 -10.07 21.09 0.53
N ASP A 104 -10.63 20.30 -0.40
CA ASP A 104 -11.59 19.24 -0.09
C ASP A 104 -10.93 18.09 0.70
N TYR A 105 -10.87 18.26 2.02
CA TYR A 105 -10.27 17.33 2.96
C TYR A 105 -10.96 15.96 2.91
N SER A 106 -12.30 15.95 2.87
CA SER A 106 -13.11 14.73 2.85
C SER A 106 -12.79 13.86 1.63
N ARG A 107 -12.66 14.47 0.44
CA ARG A 107 -12.20 13.77 -0.76
C ARG A 107 -10.76 13.25 -0.60
N ALA A 108 -9.84 14.06 -0.07
CA ALA A 108 -8.46 13.63 0.16
C ALA A 108 -8.39 12.39 1.07
N ILE A 109 -9.21 12.34 2.12
CA ILE A 109 -9.30 11.17 2.99
C ILE A 109 -9.84 9.94 2.24
N LEU A 110 -10.87 10.08 1.41
CA LEU A 110 -11.38 8.96 0.60
C LEU A 110 -10.28 8.39 -0.32
N LEU A 111 -9.51 9.25 -0.99
CA LEU A 111 -8.41 8.83 -1.85
C LEU A 111 -7.28 8.15 -1.05
N LEU A 112 -6.90 8.69 0.10
CA LEU A 112 -5.94 8.05 1.02
C LEU A 112 -6.40 6.66 1.47
N ARG A 113 -7.71 6.50 1.75
CA ARG A 113 -8.27 5.20 2.11
C ARG A 113 -8.26 4.24 0.93
N TYR A 114 -8.57 4.70 -0.28
CA TYR A 114 -8.48 3.91 -1.49
C TYR A 114 -7.08 3.35 -1.72
N HIS A 115 -6.04 4.21 -1.72
CA HIS A 115 -4.67 3.74 -1.91
C HIS A 115 -4.22 2.82 -0.77
N SER A 116 -4.65 3.06 0.46
CA SER A 116 -4.38 2.16 1.60
C SER A 116 -4.95 0.76 1.38
N VAL A 117 -6.18 0.64 0.86
CA VAL A 117 -6.83 -0.64 0.57
C VAL A 117 -6.22 -1.29 -0.67
N ARG A 118 -5.86 -0.50 -1.69
CA ARG A 118 -5.20 -0.97 -2.91
C ARG A 118 -3.82 -1.55 -2.61
N MET A 119 -3.02 -0.89 -1.78
CA MET A 119 -1.75 -1.45 -1.30
C MET A 119 -1.95 -2.73 -0.48
N LEU A 120 -2.99 -2.80 0.36
CA LEU A 120 -3.31 -4.01 1.13
C LEU A 120 -3.64 -5.21 0.24
N LEU A 121 -4.29 -4.99 -0.91
CA LEU A 121 -4.64 -6.03 -1.89
C LEU A 121 -3.43 -6.52 -2.71
N LEU A 122 -2.51 -5.61 -3.04
CA LEU A 122 -1.47 -5.85 -4.06
C LEU A 122 -0.09 -6.20 -3.48
N ARG A 123 0.15 -5.93 -2.20
CA ARG A 123 1.36 -6.36 -1.50
C ARG A 123 1.28 -7.87 -1.16
N PRO A 124 2.43 -8.54 -0.97
CA PRO A 124 2.47 -9.88 -0.40
C PRO A 124 1.50 -10.09 0.77
N SER A 125 0.75 -11.20 0.71
CA SER A 125 -0.19 -11.61 1.75
C SER A 125 -0.10 -13.13 1.95
N PRO A 126 -0.57 -13.68 3.09
CA PRO A 126 -0.54 -15.12 3.36
C PRO A 126 -1.03 -16.01 2.20
N ASN A 127 -2.12 -15.63 1.53
CA ASN A 127 -2.68 -16.39 0.41
C ASN A 127 -2.17 -15.94 -0.97
N ILE A 128 -1.39 -14.85 -1.04
CA ILE A 128 -0.69 -14.36 -2.24
C ILE A 128 0.73 -13.95 -1.83
N PRO A 129 1.61 -14.91 -1.47
CA PRO A 129 2.93 -14.59 -0.94
C PRO A 129 3.81 -13.90 -1.98
N ARG A 130 3.63 -14.24 -3.26
CA ARG A 130 4.40 -13.65 -4.37
C ARG A 130 3.48 -13.02 -5.41
N PRO A 131 3.10 -11.73 -5.24
CA PRO A 131 2.32 -11.02 -6.25
C PRO A 131 3.07 -10.89 -7.56
N ASP A 132 2.34 -10.82 -8.66
CA ASP A 132 2.96 -10.60 -9.96
C ASP A 132 3.56 -9.18 -10.10
N GLN A 133 4.48 -8.99 -11.04
CA GLN A 133 5.13 -7.69 -11.24
C GLN A 133 4.14 -6.58 -11.64
N HIS A 134 3.02 -6.92 -12.27
CA HIS A 134 2.01 -5.94 -12.68
C HIS A 134 1.25 -5.42 -11.45
N ALA A 135 0.87 -6.29 -10.52
CA ALA A 135 0.29 -5.95 -9.23
C ALA A 135 1.25 -5.06 -8.41
N LEU A 136 2.54 -5.38 -8.38
CA LEU A 136 3.54 -4.57 -7.67
C LEU A 136 3.76 -3.19 -8.30
N ARG A 137 3.67 -3.04 -9.63
CA ARG A 137 3.66 -1.70 -10.28
C ARG A 137 2.46 -0.86 -9.87
N HIS A 138 1.29 -1.48 -9.79
CA HIS A 138 0.09 -0.81 -9.29
C HIS A 138 0.21 -0.46 -7.81
N CYS A 139 0.82 -1.34 -7.01
CA CYS A 139 1.10 -1.12 -5.59
C CYS A 139 2.02 0.09 -5.40
N TYR A 140 3.13 0.15 -6.16
CA TYR A 140 4.06 1.27 -6.20
C TYR A 140 3.37 2.60 -6.46
N SER A 141 2.56 2.67 -7.52
CA SER A 141 1.82 3.89 -7.87
C SER A 141 0.89 4.35 -6.74
N SER A 142 0.24 3.42 -6.03
CA SER A 142 -0.60 3.75 -4.86
C SER A 142 0.19 4.20 -3.63
N ALA A 143 1.39 3.65 -3.43
CA ALA A 143 2.28 4.08 -2.36
C ALA A 143 2.76 5.52 -2.59
N GLU A 144 3.22 5.85 -3.80
CA GLU A 144 3.62 7.21 -4.15
C GLU A 144 2.47 8.22 -4.01
N GLU A 145 1.29 7.89 -4.53
CA GLU A 145 0.11 8.76 -4.42
C GLU A 145 -0.30 8.98 -2.96
N SER A 146 -0.20 7.96 -2.11
CA SER A 146 -0.47 8.11 -0.68
C SER A 146 0.50 9.08 -0.01
N ILE A 147 1.80 8.93 -0.27
CA ILE A 147 2.84 9.82 0.27
C ILE A 147 2.60 11.25 -0.20
N ARG A 148 2.29 11.43 -1.49
CA ARG A 148 2.00 12.74 -2.08
C ARG A 148 0.78 13.38 -1.42
N LEU A 149 -0.34 12.65 -1.31
CA LEU A 149 -1.56 13.15 -0.67
C LEU A 149 -1.33 13.57 0.79
N TYR A 150 -0.60 12.77 1.57
CA TYR A 150 -0.25 13.14 2.95
C TYR A 150 0.61 14.41 3.00
N ASN A 151 1.61 14.52 2.12
CA ASN A 151 2.46 15.70 2.05
C ASN A 151 1.70 16.96 1.59
N GLU A 152 0.73 16.83 0.69
CA GLU A 152 -0.14 17.93 0.29
C GLU A 152 -1.07 18.38 1.44
N LEU A 153 -1.64 17.44 2.19
CA LEU A 153 -2.40 17.76 3.41
C LEU A 153 -1.52 18.48 4.44
N TYR A 154 -0.26 18.05 4.59
CA TYR A 154 0.72 18.70 5.46
C TYR A 154 1.01 20.15 5.03
N LYS A 155 1.36 20.37 3.75
CA LYS A 155 1.63 21.72 3.20
C LYS A 155 0.46 22.67 3.34
N LYS A 156 -0.77 22.16 3.22
CA LYS A 156 -2.01 22.93 3.38
C LYS A 156 -2.43 23.13 4.85
N ASN A 157 -1.65 22.63 5.81
CA ASN A 157 -1.97 22.65 7.25
C ASN A 157 -3.32 21.98 7.58
N MET A 158 -3.67 20.94 6.82
CA MET A 158 -4.89 20.13 6.98
C MET A 158 -4.57 18.68 7.41
N LEU A 159 -3.31 18.38 7.70
CA LEU A 159 -2.90 17.06 8.16
C LEU A 159 -3.39 16.84 9.60
N VAL A 160 -4.06 15.72 9.85
CA VAL A 160 -4.37 15.32 11.23
C VAL A 160 -3.20 14.53 11.80
N HIS A 161 -2.58 15.09 12.84
CA HIS A 161 -1.44 14.51 13.55
C HIS A 161 -1.88 13.42 14.53
N ASN A 162 -2.19 12.24 14.00
CA ASN A 162 -2.58 11.07 14.80
C ASN A 162 -1.75 9.83 14.44
N TRP A 163 -1.88 8.80 15.27
CA TRP A 163 -1.21 7.51 15.09
C TRP A 163 -1.49 6.87 13.72
N ILE A 164 -2.71 7.00 13.19
CA ILE A 164 -3.08 6.43 11.88
C ILE A 164 -2.28 7.09 10.76
N THR A 165 -2.14 8.42 10.78
CA THR A 165 -1.34 9.17 9.81
C THR A 165 0.13 8.73 9.85
N PHE A 166 0.71 8.60 11.04
CA PHE A 166 2.06 8.07 11.20
C PHE A 166 2.19 6.68 10.57
N HIS A 167 1.37 5.74 11.03
CA HIS A 167 1.43 4.34 10.61
C HIS A 167 1.24 4.19 9.09
N LYS A 168 0.29 4.92 8.49
CA LYS A 168 0.04 4.89 7.05
C LYS A 168 1.15 5.53 6.23
N THR A 169 1.79 6.58 6.75
CA THR A 169 2.94 7.20 6.07
C THR A 169 4.12 6.24 6.03
N VAL A 170 4.49 5.63 7.16
CA VAL A 170 5.56 4.62 7.21
C VAL A 170 5.26 3.45 6.27
N LEU A 171 4.05 2.89 6.34
CA LEU A 171 3.66 1.76 5.50
C LEU A 171 3.73 2.09 4.01
N SER A 172 3.33 3.31 3.61
CA SER A 172 3.41 3.74 2.21
C SER A 172 4.87 3.86 1.76
N THR A 173 5.76 4.47 2.55
CA THR A 173 7.18 4.62 2.21
C THR A 173 7.89 3.27 2.09
N ILE A 174 7.64 2.35 3.03
CA ILE A 174 8.23 1.00 2.98
C ILE A 174 7.69 0.21 1.78
N THR A 175 6.39 0.32 1.50
CA THR A 175 5.78 -0.34 0.32
C THR A 175 6.39 0.19 -0.98
N MET A 176 6.65 1.50 -1.08
CA MET A 176 7.34 2.11 -2.21
C MET A 176 8.75 1.53 -2.38
N PHE A 177 9.54 1.46 -1.30
CA PHE A 177 10.89 0.86 -1.32
C PHE A 177 10.85 -0.60 -1.76
N TYR A 178 9.95 -1.38 -1.16
CA TYR A 178 9.76 -2.79 -1.51
C TYR A 178 9.49 -2.97 -3.01
N CYS A 179 8.55 -2.20 -3.57
CA CYS A 179 8.20 -2.34 -4.99
C CYS A 179 9.35 -1.95 -5.92
N ILE A 180 10.13 -0.91 -5.58
CA ILE A 180 11.33 -0.51 -6.32
C ILE A 180 12.35 -1.64 -6.36
N LEU A 181 12.59 -2.28 -5.21
CA LEU A 181 13.58 -3.34 -5.09
C LEU A 181 13.12 -4.64 -5.77
N SER A 182 11.82 -4.93 -5.69
CA SER A 182 11.22 -6.16 -6.20
C SER A 182 10.99 -6.17 -7.72
N VAL A 183 10.74 -5.00 -8.33
CA VAL A 183 10.36 -4.92 -9.75
C VAL A 183 11.45 -4.21 -10.56
N PRO A 184 12.24 -4.94 -11.37
CA PRO A 184 13.35 -4.36 -12.12
C PRO A 184 12.94 -3.20 -13.03
N SER A 185 11.78 -3.32 -13.71
CA SER A 185 11.32 -2.27 -14.62
C SER A 185 11.02 -0.95 -13.92
N ILE A 186 10.63 -0.96 -12.63
CA ILE A 186 10.40 0.28 -11.87
C ILE A 186 11.76 0.92 -11.62
N ALA A 187 12.73 0.13 -11.14
CA ALA A 187 14.07 0.61 -10.83
C ALA A 187 14.81 1.19 -12.05
N THR A 188 14.57 0.66 -13.25
CA THR A 188 15.21 1.15 -14.47
C THR A 188 14.61 2.46 -14.97
N SER A 189 13.29 2.63 -14.84
CA SER A 189 12.59 3.82 -15.34
C SER A 189 12.59 4.99 -14.35
N LEU A 190 12.64 4.71 -13.05
CA LEU A 190 12.52 5.72 -12.00
C LEU A 190 13.73 6.66 -11.97
N GLU A 191 13.48 7.96 -11.97
CA GLU A 191 14.53 8.96 -11.75
C GLU A 191 14.89 9.07 -10.27
N VAL A 192 16.18 9.20 -9.98
CA VAL A 192 16.66 9.30 -8.59
C VAL A 192 16.14 10.58 -7.92
N GLU A 193 15.98 11.66 -8.68
CA GLU A 193 15.40 12.90 -8.17
C GLU A 193 13.93 12.72 -7.76
N GLU A 194 13.15 12.01 -8.59
CA GLU A 194 11.76 11.68 -8.31
C GLU A 194 11.65 10.81 -7.05
N PHE A 195 12.44 9.74 -6.98
CA PHE A 195 12.55 8.88 -5.80
C PHE A 195 12.83 9.68 -4.53
N MET A 196 13.87 10.52 -4.54
CA MET A 196 14.25 11.33 -3.38
C MET A 196 13.20 12.41 -3.07
N GLY A 197 12.46 12.91 -4.07
CA GLY A 197 11.32 13.80 -3.88
C GLY A 197 10.20 13.14 -3.07
N ASN A 198 9.84 11.91 -3.42
CA ASN A 198 8.84 11.12 -2.68
C ASN A 198 9.32 10.77 -1.27
N VAL A 199 10.59 10.38 -1.09
CA VAL A 199 11.17 10.15 0.24
C VAL A 199 11.02 11.39 1.12
N ARG A 200 11.49 12.56 0.65
CA ARG A 200 11.39 13.81 1.41
C ARG A 200 9.94 14.16 1.75
N ALA A 201 9.00 13.93 0.84
CA ALA A 201 7.57 14.14 1.09
C ALA A 201 7.08 13.29 2.27
N GLY A 202 7.46 12.00 2.34
CA GLY A 202 7.14 11.14 3.47
C GLY A 202 7.82 11.58 4.78
N LEU A 203 9.11 11.94 4.72
CA LEU A 203 9.88 12.37 5.89
C LEU A 203 9.36 13.70 6.48
N ASN A 204 8.84 14.61 5.66
CA ASN A 204 8.20 15.85 6.13
C ASN A 204 6.97 15.54 6.98
N VAL A 205 6.10 14.65 6.50
CA VAL A 205 4.91 14.20 7.23
C VAL A 205 5.31 13.51 8.54
N LEU A 206 6.32 12.62 8.51
CA LEU A 206 6.80 11.95 9.71
C LEU A 206 7.46 12.90 10.71
N SER A 207 8.15 13.94 10.24
CA SER A 207 8.70 14.99 11.12
C SER A 207 7.58 15.72 11.85
N ALA A 208 6.51 16.09 11.13
CA ALA A 208 5.37 16.80 11.68
C ALA A 208 4.55 15.94 12.67
N VAL A 209 4.40 14.64 12.43
CA VAL A 209 3.77 13.72 13.39
C VAL A 209 4.72 13.36 14.53
N GLY A 210 6.04 13.43 14.29
CA GLY A 210 7.11 13.19 15.26
C GLY A 210 7.11 14.13 16.45
N GLU A 211 6.54 15.32 16.33
CA GLU A 211 6.34 16.23 17.47
C GLU A 211 5.45 15.61 18.57
N HIS A 212 4.54 14.72 18.19
CA HIS A 212 3.59 14.07 19.09
C HIS A 212 3.96 12.61 19.42
N TYR A 213 4.68 11.92 18.53
CA TYR A 213 5.01 10.50 18.66
C TYR A 213 6.51 10.26 18.45
N SER A 214 7.23 9.86 19.50
CA SER A 214 8.68 9.59 19.44
C SER A 214 9.06 8.52 18.41
N GLY A 215 8.21 7.51 18.23
CA GLY A 215 8.39 6.46 17.21
C GLY A 215 8.37 6.99 15.77
N ALA A 216 7.70 8.12 15.53
CA ALA A 216 7.70 8.76 14.20
C ALA A 216 9.04 9.43 13.88
N LYS A 217 9.72 10.03 14.87
CA LYS A 217 11.09 10.55 14.68
C LYS A 217 12.06 9.42 14.33
N ARG A 218 12.01 8.32 15.09
CA ARG A 218 12.87 7.16 14.82
C ARG A 218 12.61 6.58 13.43
N SER A 219 11.34 6.36 13.06
CA SER A 219 11.00 5.80 11.75
C SER A 219 11.43 6.71 10.61
N ARG A 220 11.32 8.03 10.79
CA ARG A 220 11.84 9.00 9.83
C ARG A 220 13.34 8.82 9.62
N ASP A 221 14.11 8.77 10.70
CA ASP A 221 15.58 8.68 10.63
C ASP A 221 16.02 7.38 9.93
N ILE A 222 15.34 6.26 10.21
CA ILE A 222 15.58 4.98 9.55
C ILE A 222 15.26 5.04 8.05
N LEU A 223 14.09 5.60 7.69
CA LEU A 223 13.69 5.71 6.28
C LEU A 223 14.61 6.64 5.48
N ASP A 224 15.14 7.70 6.11
CA ASP A 224 16.13 8.59 5.50
C ASP A 224 17.47 7.86 5.27
N GLU A 225 17.91 7.07 6.25
CA GLU A 225 19.13 6.26 6.13
C GLU A 225 19.03 5.23 5.00
N LEU A 226 17.86 4.59 4.84
CA LEU A 226 17.61 3.61 3.76
C LEU A 226 17.55 4.24 2.36
N ALA A 227 17.13 5.50 2.26
CA ALA A 227 17.01 6.17 0.97
C ALA A 227 18.37 6.32 0.27
N GLY A 228 19.46 6.47 1.03
CA GLY A 228 20.82 6.58 0.51
C GLY A 228 21.29 5.34 -0.27
N PRO A 229 21.34 4.14 0.35
CA PRO A 229 21.65 2.89 -0.33
C PRO A 229 20.76 2.60 -1.54
N ILE A 230 19.44 2.78 -1.41
CA ILE A 230 18.48 2.55 -2.51
C ILE A 230 18.78 3.48 -3.69
N SER A 231 19.07 4.76 -3.43
CA SER A 231 19.45 5.72 -4.47
C SER A 231 20.72 5.29 -5.22
N ARG A 232 21.75 4.84 -4.50
CA ARG A 232 22.99 4.35 -5.12
C ARG A 232 22.74 3.10 -5.97
N TRP A 233 21.90 2.19 -5.48
CA TRP A 233 21.52 0.99 -6.21
C TRP A 233 20.75 1.32 -7.50
N LEU A 234 19.81 2.28 -7.45
CA LEU A 234 19.08 2.78 -8.62
C LEU A 234 20.04 3.31 -9.70
N VAL A 235 21.02 4.14 -9.32
CA VAL A 235 22.04 4.66 -10.26
C VAL A 235 22.82 3.52 -10.91
N LYS A 236 23.29 2.56 -10.10
CA LYS A 236 24.07 1.42 -10.60
C LYS A 236 23.26 0.57 -11.56
N LYS A 237 22.01 0.26 -11.23
CA LYS A 237 21.12 -0.58 -12.05
C LYS A 237 20.85 0.06 -13.42
N ARG A 238 20.63 1.38 -13.46
CA ARG A 238 20.48 2.13 -14.71
C ARG A 238 21.74 2.10 -15.59
N GLN A 239 22.93 2.19 -15.00
CA GLN A 239 24.18 2.15 -15.76
C GLN A 239 24.45 0.78 -16.39
N VAL A 240 24.03 -0.29 -15.72
CA VAL A 240 24.19 -1.68 -16.22
C VAL A 240 23.21 -2.00 -17.36
N GLU A 241 21.99 -1.43 -17.33
CA GLU A 241 20.93 -1.70 -18.30
C GLU A 241 20.74 -0.58 -19.35
N GLY A 242 21.68 0.34 -19.47
CA GLY A 242 21.67 1.40 -20.48
C GLY A 242 21.74 0.86 -21.93
N PRO A 243 21.29 1.64 -22.94
CA PRO A 243 21.21 1.16 -24.32
C PRO A 243 22.61 0.84 -24.87
N GLU A 244 22.85 -0.42 -25.23
CA GLU A 244 24.03 -0.84 -25.98
C GLU A 244 24.21 0.05 -27.23
N PRO A 245 25.38 0.67 -27.46
CA PRO A 245 25.65 1.30 -28.74
C PRO A 245 25.69 0.22 -29.83
N PHE A 246 24.87 0.41 -30.87
CA PHE A 246 24.80 -0.41 -32.09
C PHE A 246 26.16 -1.04 -32.47
N ARG A 247 26.40 -2.28 -32.04
CA ARG A 247 27.44 -3.12 -32.64
C ARG A 247 26.85 -3.71 -33.91
N GLN A 248 27.23 -3.11 -35.04
CA GLN A 248 27.09 -3.76 -36.34
C GLN A 248 27.95 -5.03 -36.34
N SER A 249 27.32 -6.18 -36.08
CA SER A 249 27.93 -7.47 -36.31
C SER A 249 27.44 -8.01 -37.64
N THR A 250 28.40 -8.09 -38.56
CA THR A 250 28.34 -8.70 -39.88
C THR A 250 27.73 -10.11 -39.87
N THR A 251 26.99 -10.35 -40.94
CA THR A 251 26.31 -11.56 -41.39
C THR A 251 27.18 -12.82 -41.33
N THR A 252 26.66 -13.90 -40.76
CA THR A 252 26.83 -15.27 -41.31
C THR A 252 25.65 -16.14 -40.90
N THR A 253 25.08 -16.77 -41.93
CA THR A 253 23.97 -17.71 -42.04
C THR A 253 24.14 -18.95 -41.14
N ASP A 254 23.10 -19.42 -40.47
CA ASP A 254 22.24 -20.56 -40.89
C ASP A 254 21.46 -21.21 -39.71
N TYR A 255 20.29 -21.76 -40.04
CA TYR A 255 19.34 -22.59 -39.26
C TYR A 255 18.25 -21.91 -38.40
N MET A 256 17.01 -21.97 -38.93
CA MET A 256 15.75 -22.00 -38.19
C MET A 256 15.46 -23.44 -37.72
N PRO A 257 14.83 -23.62 -36.54
CA PRO A 257 13.52 -24.26 -36.57
C PRO A 257 12.47 -23.65 -35.61
N LEU A 258 11.26 -23.58 -36.18
CA LEU A 258 9.89 -23.68 -35.63
C LEU A 258 9.56 -23.27 -34.19
N ALA A 259 8.54 -22.41 -34.13
CA ALA A 259 7.87 -21.89 -32.95
C ALA A 259 7.18 -22.99 -32.14
N ASP A 260 7.53 -23.04 -30.86
CA ASP A 260 6.65 -23.52 -29.80
C ASP A 260 6.36 -22.33 -28.87
N THR A 261 5.12 -21.89 -28.85
CA THR A 261 4.61 -20.87 -27.92
C THR A 261 4.49 -21.47 -26.53
N GLY A 262 5.61 -21.57 -25.84
CA GLY A 262 5.68 -21.83 -24.40
C GLY A 262 5.72 -20.50 -23.65
N PHE A 263 4.66 -20.20 -22.90
CA PHE A 263 4.68 -19.13 -21.90
C PHE A 263 5.67 -19.52 -20.80
N SER A 264 6.90 -18.98 -20.82
CA SER A 264 7.83 -19.11 -19.71
C SER A 264 7.35 -18.21 -18.57
N PRO A 265 7.06 -18.74 -17.36
CA PRO A 265 6.93 -17.90 -16.19
C PRO A 265 8.33 -17.35 -15.91
N SER A 266 8.50 -16.03 -15.98
CA SER A 266 9.71 -15.36 -15.55
C SER A 266 9.92 -15.66 -14.06
N THR A 267 10.74 -16.65 -13.77
CA THR A 267 11.23 -16.94 -12.42
C THR A 267 11.94 -15.67 -11.91
N MET A 268 11.48 -15.13 -10.78
CA MET A 268 12.23 -14.10 -10.04
C MET A 268 13.66 -14.62 -9.86
N GLN A 269 14.67 -13.88 -10.35
CA GLN A 269 16.06 -14.23 -10.05
C GLN A 269 16.33 -13.89 -8.59
N PRO A 270 16.57 -14.88 -7.71
CA PRO A 270 17.14 -14.63 -6.39
C PRO A 270 18.60 -14.21 -6.61
N GLY A 271 19.03 -13.10 -6.02
CA GLY A 271 20.44 -12.66 -6.08
C GLY A 271 20.72 -11.24 -6.62
N ALA A 272 19.70 -10.47 -7.01
CA ALA A 272 19.92 -9.08 -7.47
C ALA A 272 20.14 -8.08 -6.32
N ILE A 273 19.86 -8.48 -5.07
CA ILE A 273 19.84 -7.62 -3.87
C ILE A 273 20.95 -8.01 -2.86
N ASP A 274 21.54 -9.21 -2.98
CA ASP A 274 22.56 -9.77 -2.07
C ASP A 274 23.82 -8.91 -1.85
N ASN A 275 24.07 -7.93 -2.72
CA ASN A 275 25.22 -7.02 -2.65
C ASN A 275 24.87 -5.60 -2.17
N MET A 276 23.65 -5.36 -1.65
CA MET A 276 23.31 -4.08 -1.04
C MET A 276 23.67 -4.09 0.45
N ASP A 277 24.66 -3.28 0.84
CA ASP A 277 25.00 -3.07 2.25
C ASP A 277 23.83 -2.39 2.97
N TRP A 278 23.00 -3.21 3.64
CA TRP A 278 21.91 -2.75 4.48
C TRP A 278 22.46 -2.12 5.77
N PRO A 279 21.98 -0.93 6.18
CA PRO A 279 22.40 -0.32 7.44
C PRO A 279 22.07 -1.21 8.65
N SER A 280 22.90 -1.18 9.71
CA SER A 280 22.67 -1.94 10.96
C SER A 280 21.41 -1.52 11.72
N LEU A 281 20.91 -0.31 11.47
CA LEU A 281 19.63 0.16 11.98
C LEU A 281 18.42 -0.56 11.33
N TRP A 282 18.61 -1.28 10.22
CA TRP A 282 17.58 -2.09 9.58
C TRP A 282 17.20 -3.32 10.41
N SER A 283 18.19 -4.06 10.93
CA SER A 283 17.93 -5.13 11.91
C SER A 283 17.46 -4.59 13.28
N THR A 284 17.64 -3.29 13.52
CA THR A 284 17.08 -2.58 14.69
C THR A 284 15.66 -2.04 14.40
N PHE A 285 15.28 -1.86 13.13
CA PHE A 285 13.90 -1.61 12.73
C PHE A 285 13.07 -2.90 12.93
N ASP A 286 13.67 -4.05 12.62
CA ASP A 286 13.19 -5.40 12.91
C ASP A 286 13.05 -5.67 14.43
N GLY A 287 14.10 -5.46 15.24
CA GLY A 287 14.02 -5.67 16.71
C GLY A 287 13.45 -4.49 17.52
N GLY A 288 13.26 -3.31 16.92
CA GLY A 288 12.84 -2.08 17.62
C GLY A 288 11.37 -1.70 17.40
N PHE A 289 10.71 -2.39 16.47
CA PHE A 289 9.25 -2.45 16.36
C PHE A 289 8.68 -3.66 17.12
N ASP A 290 9.46 -4.25 18.05
CA ASP A 290 8.91 -5.19 19.02
C ASP A 290 7.71 -4.55 19.75
N GLY A 291 6.63 -5.32 19.90
CA GLY A 291 5.33 -4.92 20.47
C GLY A 291 5.37 -4.22 21.85
N GLN A 292 6.54 -4.18 22.49
CA GLN A 292 6.84 -3.35 23.65
C GLN A 292 6.61 -1.85 23.40
N TRP A 293 6.91 -1.33 22.21
CA TRP A 293 6.71 0.10 21.89
C TRP A 293 5.23 0.46 21.71
N LEU A 294 4.44 -0.47 21.15
CA LEU A 294 2.99 -0.33 20.97
C LEU A 294 2.23 -0.35 22.31
N ALA A 295 2.82 -0.97 23.35
CA ALA A 295 2.26 -1.06 24.69
C ALA A 295 2.46 0.19 25.57
N GLU A 296 3.45 1.04 25.25
CA GLU A 296 3.79 2.22 26.07
C GLU A 296 2.97 3.47 25.71
N SER A 297 2.53 3.62 24.44
CA SER A 297 1.75 4.80 24.01
C SER A 297 0.23 4.64 24.20
N TYR A 298 -0.26 3.41 24.30
CA TYR A 298 -1.62 3.04 24.64
C TYR A 298 -1.47 1.79 25.47
N GLY A 299 -1.86 1.81 26.75
CA GLY A 299 -1.64 0.69 27.66
C GLY A 299 -1.84 -0.66 26.96
N SER A 300 -0.74 -1.42 26.85
CA SER A 300 -0.63 -2.78 26.29
C SER A 300 -1.72 -3.18 25.29
N THR A 301 -1.60 -2.71 24.04
CA THR A 301 -2.25 -3.36 22.89
C THR A 301 -1.21 -3.62 21.80
N ASP A 302 -0.88 -4.90 21.60
CA ASP A 302 0.14 -5.38 20.66
C ASP A 302 -0.26 -5.15 19.19
N GLY A 303 0.66 -4.51 18.46
CA GLY A 303 0.64 -4.25 17.02
C GLY A 303 1.48 -5.24 16.18
N ALA A 304 1.52 -6.51 16.58
CA ALA A 304 2.27 -7.60 15.93
C ALA A 304 1.84 -7.99 14.49
N ASN A 305 1.11 -7.14 13.78
CA ASN A 305 0.63 -7.40 12.42
C ASN A 305 1.32 -6.50 11.37
N LEU A 306 2.02 -5.43 11.79
CA LEU A 306 2.91 -4.75 10.85
C LEU A 306 4.23 -5.47 10.76
N ASP A 307 4.76 -5.92 11.88
CA ASP A 307 6.11 -6.48 11.95
C ASP A 307 6.17 -7.75 11.12
N SER A 308 5.23 -8.69 11.30
CA SER A 308 5.22 -9.89 10.46
C SER A 308 5.03 -9.60 8.98
N ILE A 309 4.34 -8.51 8.60
CA ILE A 309 4.07 -8.21 7.18
C ILE A 309 5.22 -7.41 6.56
N VAL A 310 5.81 -6.47 7.28
CA VAL A 310 7.00 -5.74 6.84
C VAL A 310 8.21 -6.66 6.80
N LEU A 311 8.32 -7.57 7.77
CA LEU A 311 9.33 -8.64 7.76
C LEU A 311 9.06 -9.64 6.65
N SER A 312 7.83 -10.14 6.46
CA SER A 312 7.55 -11.04 5.32
C SER A 312 7.73 -10.37 3.95
N LEU A 313 7.43 -9.06 3.85
CA LEU A 313 7.66 -8.28 2.62
C LEU A 313 9.15 -8.24 2.26
N LEU A 314 10.05 -8.29 3.24
CA LEU A 314 11.46 -7.95 3.03
C LEU A 314 12.40 -9.14 3.23
N ASP A 315 11.98 -10.17 3.95
CA ASP A 315 12.59 -11.52 3.95
C ASP A 315 12.59 -12.13 2.54
N ASP A 316 11.61 -11.80 1.70
CA ASP A 316 11.58 -12.21 0.28
C ASP A 316 12.67 -11.54 -0.58
N LEU A 317 13.39 -10.53 -0.06
CA LEU A 317 14.45 -9.80 -0.76
C LEU A 317 15.88 -10.23 -0.37
N THR A 318 16.04 -11.08 0.65
CA THR A 318 17.33 -11.60 1.16
C THR A 318 17.44 -13.10 0.99
#